data_AF-A0A5S9LYS2-F1
#
_entry.id   AF-A0A5S9LYS2-F1
#
_cell.length_a   1.000
_cell.length_b   1.000
_cell.length_c   1.000
_cell.angle_alpha   90.00
_cell.angle_beta   90.00
_cell.angle_gamma   90.00
#
_symmetry.space_group_name_H-M   'P 1'
#
loop_
_entity.id
_entity.type
_entity.pdbx_description
1 polymer ?
#
loop_
_entity_poly.entity_id
_entity_poly.type
_entity_poly.pdbx_seq_one_letter_code
_entity_poly.pdbx_strand_id
1 'polypeptide(L)'
;MDEIRQAGNIILFIDELHTLIGAGGAEGAIDASNILKPSLARGELQCIGATTLDEYRKYIEKDAALERRFQPIQVDQPSVDESIQILRGLRDRYEAHHRVSITDEAIEAAVKLSDRYISDRFLPDKAIDLIDEAGSKVRLRSFTTPPNLKRIRAKAG
;
A
#
# COMPACT_ATOMS: atom_id res chain seq x y z
N MET A 1 0.87 -9.32 26.45
CA MET A 1 0.76 -8.02 27.17
C MET A 1 1.83 -7.88 28.25
N ASP A 2 2.11 -8.92 29.04
CA ASP A 2 3.14 -8.83 30.08
C ASP A 2 4.57 -8.62 29.51
N GLU A 3 4.90 -9.22 28.37
CA GLU A 3 6.16 -8.94 27.65
C GLU A 3 6.31 -7.47 27.23
N ILE A 4 5.24 -6.86 26.70
CA ILE A 4 5.24 -5.46 26.27
C ILE A 4 5.39 -4.53 27.47
N ARG A 5 4.68 -4.82 28.57
CA ARG A 5 4.77 -4.07 29.83
C ARG A 5 6.15 -4.18 30.48
N GLN A 6 6.78 -5.35 30.41
CA GLN A 6 8.11 -5.58 31.00
C GLN A 6 9.24 -4.91 30.22
N ALA A 7 9.10 -4.75 28.90
CA ALA A 7 10.12 -4.13 28.07
C ALA A 7 10.18 -2.60 28.19
N GLY A 8 9.07 -1.93 28.55
CA GLY A 8 9.01 -0.51 28.91
C GLY A 8 9.28 0.53 27.81
N ASN A 9 9.81 0.13 26.65
CA ASN A 9 10.14 1.02 25.53
C ASN A 9 9.88 0.36 24.17
N ILE A 10 8.65 -0.14 23.96
CA ILE A 10 8.22 -0.74 22.70
C ILE A 10 7.16 0.16 22.06
N ILE A 11 7.35 0.48 20.78
CA ILE A 11 6.32 1.09 19.93
C ILE A 11 5.72 -0.02 19.08
N LEU A 12 4.43 -0.27 19.26
CA LEU A 12 3.69 -1.26 18.48
C LEU A 12 3.14 -0.61 17.20
N PHE A 13 3.50 -1.14 16.03
CA PHE A 13 2.84 -0.74 14.79
C PHE A 13 1.66 -1.67 14.51
N ILE A 14 0.51 -1.09 14.19
CA ILE A 14 -0.73 -1.80 13.86
C ILE A 14 -1.18 -1.29 12.50
N ASP A 15 -0.98 -2.10 11.47
CA ASP A 15 -1.59 -1.85 10.19
C ASP A 15 -3.09 -2.14 10.27
N GLU A 16 -3.90 -1.39 9.52
CA GLU A 16 -5.36 -1.50 9.54
C GLU A 16 -5.96 -1.52 10.96
N LEU A 17 -5.65 -0.49 11.78
CA LEU A 17 -6.04 -0.40 13.19
C LEU A 17 -7.52 -0.67 13.45
N HIS A 18 -8.38 -0.30 12.50
CA HIS A 18 -9.82 -0.53 12.58
C HIS A 18 -10.21 -2.01 12.64
N THR A 19 -9.38 -2.94 12.20
CA THR A 19 -9.68 -4.40 12.26
C THR A 19 -9.72 -4.90 13.70
N LEU A 20 -8.87 -4.35 14.58
CA LEU A 20 -8.86 -4.67 16.00
C LEU A 20 -10.01 -4.03 16.78
N ILE A 21 -10.61 -2.96 16.23
CA ILE A 21 -11.64 -2.15 16.88
C ILE A 21 -13.04 -2.50 16.36
N GLY A 22 -13.16 -2.74 15.06
CA GLY A 22 -14.40 -2.99 14.32
C GLY A 22 -14.83 -4.45 14.25
N ALA A 23 -14.01 -5.39 14.75
CA ALA A 23 -14.32 -6.81 14.81
C ALA A 23 -15.61 -7.13 15.60
N GLY A 24 -16.08 -6.25 16.48
CA GLY A 24 -17.25 -6.47 17.34
C GLY A 24 -18.61 -6.60 16.62
N GLY A 25 -18.68 -6.54 15.28
CA GLY A 25 -19.92 -6.66 14.51
C GLY A 25 -20.27 -8.09 14.04
N ALA A 26 -19.32 -9.03 14.02
CA ALA A 26 -19.56 -10.41 13.60
C ALA A 26 -19.52 -11.35 14.81
N GLU A 27 -20.55 -12.17 14.98
CA GLU A 27 -20.67 -13.16 16.06
C GLU A 27 -19.40 -14.03 16.12
N GLY A 28 -18.55 -13.79 17.13
CA GLY A 28 -17.39 -14.62 17.43
C GLY A 28 -16.02 -13.98 17.19
N ALA A 29 -15.92 -12.79 16.62
CA ALA A 29 -14.64 -12.09 16.60
C ALA A 29 -14.37 -11.46 17.98
N ILE A 30 -13.26 -11.85 18.60
CA ILE A 30 -12.83 -11.30 19.89
C ILE A 30 -12.64 -9.79 19.72
N ASP A 31 -13.42 -9.00 20.46
CA ASP A 31 -13.30 -7.55 20.49
C ASP A 31 -12.00 -7.15 21.22
N ALA A 32 -10.90 -7.21 20.49
CA ALA A 32 -9.57 -6.81 20.94
C ALA A 32 -9.55 -5.37 21.47
N SER A 33 -10.51 -4.53 21.07
CA SER A 33 -10.65 -3.16 21.58
C SER A 33 -10.82 -3.12 23.10
N ASN A 34 -11.57 -4.06 23.71
CA ASN A 34 -11.78 -4.08 25.16
C ASN A 34 -10.51 -4.45 25.94
N ILE A 35 -9.59 -5.19 25.31
CA ILE A 35 -8.28 -5.55 25.89
C ILE A 35 -7.30 -4.38 25.76
N LEU A 36 -7.36 -3.65 24.65
CA LEU A 36 -6.44 -2.55 24.32
C LEU A 36 -6.80 -1.24 25.02
N LYS A 37 -8.10 -0.90 25.14
CA LYS A 37 -8.58 0.36 25.74
C LYS A 37 -7.98 0.65 27.12
N PRO A 38 -7.91 -0.30 28.09
CA PRO A 38 -7.31 -0.03 29.39
C PRO A 38 -5.80 0.27 29.31
N SER A 39 -5.08 -0.43 28.42
CA SER A 39 -3.63 -0.29 28.28
C SER A 39 -3.25 1.01 27.55
N LEU A 40 -4.03 1.41 26.55
CA LEU A 40 -3.94 2.72 25.90
C LEU A 40 -4.29 3.85 26.87
N ALA A 41 -5.32 3.66 27.71
CA ALA A 41 -5.76 4.68 28.66
C ALA A 41 -4.74 4.95 29.77
N ARG A 42 -4.01 3.91 30.21
CA ARG A 42 -2.93 4.02 31.20
C ARG A 42 -1.58 4.44 30.59
N GLY A 43 -1.47 4.52 29.27
CA GLY A 43 -0.20 4.80 28.58
C GLY A 43 0.83 3.67 28.67
N GLU A 44 0.41 2.47 29.07
CA GLU A 44 1.25 1.27 29.15
C GLU A 44 1.56 0.68 27.76
N LEU A 45 0.75 1.04 26.76
CA LEU A 45 0.90 0.63 25.38
C LEU A 45 1.10 1.86 24.51
N GLN A 46 2.28 1.97 23.89
CA GLN A 46 2.54 2.93 22.83
C GLN A 46 2.33 2.25 21.49
N CYS A 47 1.50 2.82 20.63
CA CYS A 47 1.30 2.30 19.29
C CYS A 47 1.14 3.39 18.24
N ILE A 48 1.43 3.01 16.99
CA ILE A 48 1.13 3.75 15.78
C ILE A 48 0.15 2.88 14.99
N GLY A 49 -1.03 3.42 14.72
CA GLY A 49 -2.04 2.75 13.91
C GLY A 49 -2.15 3.40 12.53
N ALA A 50 -2.23 2.58 11.48
CA ALA A 50 -2.59 3.02 10.14
C ALA A 50 -4.06 2.67 9.83
N THR A 51 -4.79 3.56 9.18
CA THR A 51 -6.19 3.33 8.77
C THR A 51 -6.58 4.35 7.69
N THR A 52 -7.64 4.06 6.94
CA THR A 52 -8.23 5.04 6.02
C THR A 52 -9.10 6.05 6.79
N LEU A 53 -9.35 7.22 6.17
CA LEU A 53 -10.20 8.25 6.77
C LEU A 53 -11.62 7.75 7.06
N ASP A 54 -12.18 6.92 6.19
CA ASP A 54 -13.54 6.38 6.34
C ASP A 54 -13.63 5.40 7.50
N GLU A 55 -12.62 4.55 7.67
CA GLU A 55 -12.53 3.64 8.81
C GLU A 55 -12.31 4.39 10.13
N TYR A 56 -11.45 5.41 10.13
CA TYR A 56 -11.24 6.27 11.29
C TYR A 56 -12.57 6.88 11.76
N ARG A 57 -13.32 7.50 10.85
CA ARG A 57 -14.65 8.07 11.12
C ARG A 57 -15.65 7.04 11.61
N LYS A 58 -15.59 5.83 11.07
CA LYS A 58 -16.56 4.77 11.37
C LYS A 58 -16.28 4.09 12.72
N TYR A 59 -15.03 3.86 13.06
CA TYR A 59 -14.64 2.98 14.17
C TYR A 59 -13.89 3.67 15.32
N ILE A 60 -13.17 4.77 15.06
CA ILE A 60 -12.35 5.44 16.08
C ILE A 60 -13.02 6.73 16.56
N GLU A 61 -13.42 7.61 15.65
CA GLU A 61 -14.02 8.91 15.99
C GLU A 61 -15.34 8.77 16.75
N LYS A 62 -16.08 7.67 16.56
CA LYS A 62 -17.33 7.39 17.28
C LYS A 62 -17.12 6.86 18.70
N ASP A 63 -15.92 6.38 19.05
CA ASP A 63 -15.61 5.87 20.37
C ASP A 63 -14.80 6.89 21.17
N ALA A 64 -15.48 7.59 22.08
CA ALA A 64 -14.89 8.65 22.91
C ALA A 64 -13.70 8.17 23.79
N ALA A 65 -13.57 6.87 24.06
CA ALA A 65 -12.42 6.34 24.79
C ALA A 65 -11.18 6.23 23.90
N LEU A 66 -11.35 5.94 22.61
CA LEU A 66 -10.27 5.82 21.64
C LEU A 66 -9.89 7.19 21.05
N GLU A 67 -10.88 8.02 20.73
CA GLU A 67 -10.69 9.39 20.21
C GLU A 67 -9.76 10.23 21.11
N ARG A 68 -9.89 10.08 22.43
CA ARG A 68 -9.05 10.80 23.41
C ARG A 68 -7.63 10.25 23.55
N ARG A 69 -7.31 9.13 22.91
CA ARG A 69 -6.01 8.42 23.05
C ARG A 69 -5.22 8.39 21.75
N PHE A 70 -5.89 8.54 20.62
CA PHE A 70 -5.23 8.70 19.33
C PHE A 70 -5.20 10.17 18.94
N GLN A 71 -4.02 10.65 18.57
CA GLN A 71 -3.87 11.92 17.87
C GLN A 71 -3.90 11.62 16.37
N PRO A 72 -4.91 12.07 15.61
CA PRO A 72 -4.93 11.88 14.17
C PRO A 72 -3.81 12.68 13.52
N ILE A 73 -3.06 12.01 12.64
CA ILE A 73 -2.09 12.62 11.73
C ILE A 73 -2.58 12.30 10.33
N GLN A 74 -3.00 13.33 9.59
CA GLN A 74 -3.45 13.16 8.21
C GLN A 74 -2.24 12.93 7.32
N VAL A 75 -2.29 11.85 6.55
CA VAL A 75 -1.30 11.53 5.53
C VAL A 75 -2.00 11.56 4.19
N ASP A 76 -1.72 12.59 3.41
CA ASP A 76 -2.25 12.73 2.06
C ASP A 76 -1.48 11.82 1.09
N GLN A 77 -2.08 11.53 -0.07
CA GLN A 77 -1.34 10.90 -1.15
C GLN A 77 -0.17 11.80 -1.59
N PRO A 78 0.96 11.23 -2.03
CA PRO A 78 2.05 12.01 -2.60
C PRO A 78 1.59 12.81 -3.82
N SER A 79 2.24 13.96 -4.02
CA SER A 79 2.14 14.73 -5.26
C SER A 79 2.68 13.94 -6.46
N VAL A 80 2.41 14.45 -7.67
CA VAL A 80 2.96 13.88 -8.92
C VAL A 80 4.49 13.82 -8.87
N ASP A 81 5.15 14.88 -8.41
CA ASP A 81 6.61 14.96 -8.38
C ASP A 81 7.20 14.00 -7.33
N GLU A 82 6.60 13.92 -6.14
CA GLU A 82 7.00 12.95 -5.11
C GLU A 82 6.80 11.51 -5.59
N SER A 83 5.69 11.23 -6.26
CA SER A 83 5.40 9.92 -6.83
C SER A 83 6.43 9.51 -7.88
N ILE A 84 6.87 10.44 -8.73
CA ILE A 84 7.96 10.19 -9.67
C ILE A 84 9.24 9.79 -8.93
N GLN A 85 9.59 10.46 -7.83
CA GLN A 85 10.76 10.10 -7.02
C GLN A 85 10.62 8.73 -6.36
N ILE A 86 9.43 8.42 -5.84
CA ILE A 86 9.12 7.09 -5.27
C ILE A 86 9.32 6.01 -6.33
N LEU A 87 8.75 6.16 -7.52
CA LEU A 87 8.89 5.19 -8.60
C LEU A 87 10.35 5.07 -9.08
N ARG A 88 11.10 6.17 -9.13
CA ARG A 88 12.55 6.13 -9.42
C ARG A 88 13.31 5.31 -8.37
N GLY A 89 12.98 5.45 -7.09
CA GLY A 89 13.55 4.65 -6.01
C GLY A 89 13.17 3.16 -6.07
N LEU A 90 12.03 2.82 -6.69
CA LEU A 90 11.57 1.44 -6.88
C LEU A 90 12.07 0.80 -8.19
N ARG A 91 12.64 1.59 -9.12
CA ARG A 91 13.03 1.15 -10.47
C ARG A 91 13.81 -0.16 -10.46
N ASP A 92 14.94 -0.21 -9.76
CA ASP A 92 15.87 -1.34 -9.79
C ASP A 92 15.18 -2.66 -9.42
N ARG A 93 14.24 -2.61 -8.46
CA ARG A 93 13.48 -3.78 -8.02
C ARG A 93 12.54 -4.29 -9.12
N TYR A 94 11.83 -3.40 -9.80
CA TYR A 94 10.91 -3.76 -10.88
C TYR A 94 11.65 -4.19 -12.16
N GLU A 95 12.77 -3.53 -12.50
CA GLU A 95 13.65 -3.93 -13.59
C GLU A 95 14.19 -5.34 -13.38
N ALA A 96 14.69 -5.64 -12.18
CA ALA A 96 15.18 -6.97 -11.82
C ALA A 96 14.05 -8.02 -11.84
N HIS A 97 12.87 -7.68 -11.33
CA HIS A 97 11.73 -8.60 -11.30
C HIS A 97 11.27 -8.98 -12.72
N HIS A 98 11.15 -7.99 -13.61
CA HIS A 98 10.66 -8.17 -14.98
C HIS A 98 11.73 -8.48 -16.01
N ARG A 99 13.01 -8.27 -15.69
CA ARG A 99 14.16 -8.36 -16.62
C ARG A 99 13.99 -7.43 -17.82
N VAL A 100 13.62 -6.18 -17.53
CA VAL A 100 13.45 -5.10 -18.52
C VAL A 100 14.14 -3.85 -18.00
N SER A 101 14.40 -2.89 -18.89
CA SER A 101 14.81 -1.54 -18.49
C SER A 101 13.60 -0.61 -18.56
N ILE A 102 13.40 0.19 -17.52
CA ILE A 102 12.29 1.14 -17.37
C ILE A 102 12.87 2.54 -17.56
N THR A 103 12.51 3.23 -18.64
CA THR A 103 13.05 4.56 -18.93
C THR A 103 12.47 5.64 -18.01
N ASP A 104 13.10 6.82 -17.94
CA ASP A 104 12.60 7.94 -17.13
C ASP A 104 11.25 8.44 -17.64
N GLU A 105 11.09 8.48 -18.96
CA GLU A 105 9.84 8.87 -19.63
C GLU A 105 8.72 7.89 -19.30
N ALA A 106 9.03 6.59 -19.15
CA ALA A 106 8.03 5.59 -18.77
C ALA A 106 7.52 5.82 -17.34
N ILE A 107 8.39 6.16 -16.39
CA ILE A 107 7.99 6.51 -15.02
C ILE A 107 7.14 7.77 -15.02
N GLU A 108 7.60 8.83 -15.67
CA GLU A 108 6.84 10.09 -15.73
C GLU A 108 5.47 9.90 -16.39
N ALA A 109 5.41 9.13 -17.47
CA ALA A 109 4.15 8.81 -18.14
C ALA A 109 3.23 7.99 -17.24
N ALA A 110 3.74 6.98 -16.54
CA ALA A 110 2.94 6.17 -15.62
C ALA A 110 2.31 7.02 -14.51
N VAL A 111 3.07 7.93 -13.90
CA VAL A 111 2.53 8.83 -12.86
C VAL A 111 1.52 9.82 -13.46
N LYS A 112 1.90 10.57 -14.50
CA LYS A 112 1.02 11.62 -15.07
C LYS A 112 -0.27 11.05 -15.67
N LEU A 113 -0.21 9.88 -16.31
CA LEU A 113 -1.37 9.24 -16.91
C LEU A 113 -2.25 8.57 -15.85
N SER A 114 -1.68 7.88 -14.87
CA SER A 114 -2.48 7.31 -13.78
C SER A 114 -3.17 8.40 -12.95
N ASP A 115 -2.49 9.51 -12.68
CA ASP A 115 -3.09 10.66 -11.99
C ASP A 115 -4.29 11.22 -12.74
N ARG A 116 -4.14 11.41 -14.06
CA ARG A 116 -5.18 12.02 -14.91
C ARG A 116 -6.37 11.10 -15.20
N TYR A 117 -6.13 9.80 -15.37
CA TYR A 117 -7.13 8.88 -15.94
C TYR A 117 -7.65 7.81 -14.96
N ILE A 118 -6.96 7.56 -13.85
CA ILE A 118 -7.39 6.60 -12.82
C ILE A 118 -7.73 7.40 -11.56
N SER A 119 -9.01 7.72 -11.39
CA SER A 119 -9.50 8.63 -10.33
C SER A 119 -9.98 7.93 -9.07
N ASP A 120 -10.21 6.62 -9.12
CA ASP A 120 -10.71 5.79 -8.01
C ASP A 120 -9.58 5.22 -7.13
N ARG A 121 -8.33 5.54 -7.46
CA ARG A 121 -7.13 5.12 -6.73
C ARG A 121 -6.18 6.29 -6.51
N PHE A 122 -5.35 6.14 -5.48
CA PHE A 122 -4.41 7.17 -5.05
C PHE A 122 -3.00 6.88 -5.56
N LEU A 123 -2.23 7.95 -5.75
CA LEU A 123 -0.78 7.82 -5.93
C LEU A 123 -0.13 7.34 -4.63
N PRO A 124 1.04 6.67 -4.68
CA PRO A 124 1.80 6.27 -5.88
C PRO A 124 1.35 4.91 -6.43
N ASP A 125 0.48 4.21 -5.72
CA ASP A 125 0.09 2.81 -5.95
C ASP A 125 -0.43 2.56 -7.37
N LYS A 126 -1.36 3.38 -7.85
CA LYS A 126 -1.86 3.27 -9.24
C LYS A 126 -0.79 3.43 -10.33
N ALA A 127 0.27 4.20 -10.07
CA ALA A 127 1.36 4.39 -11.02
C ALA A 127 2.33 3.20 -11.00
N ILE A 128 2.55 2.63 -9.81
CA ILE A 128 3.34 1.40 -9.62
C ILE A 128 2.71 0.25 -10.42
N ASP A 129 1.40 0.08 -10.33
CA ASP A 129 0.68 -0.95 -11.08
C ASP A 129 0.85 -0.82 -12.59
N LEU A 130 0.77 0.40 -13.14
CA LEU A 130 1.02 0.61 -14.57
C LEU A 130 2.44 0.20 -14.98
N ILE A 131 3.44 0.48 -14.15
CA ILE A 131 4.83 0.05 -14.40
C ILE A 131 4.96 -1.47 -14.33
N ASP A 132 4.33 -2.10 -13.34
CA ASP A 132 4.37 -3.55 -13.14
C ASP A 132 3.71 -4.31 -14.32
N GLU A 133 2.52 -3.87 -14.75
CA GLU A 133 1.82 -4.43 -15.90
C GLU A 133 2.59 -4.20 -17.21
N ALA A 134 3.15 -3.00 -17.41
CA ALA A 134 3.95 -2.69 -18.59
C ALA A 134 5.22 -3.55 -18.64
N GLY A 135 5.92 -3.70 -17.51
CA GLY A 135 7.10 -4.55 -17.37
C GLY A 135 6.79 -6.00 -17.71
N SER A 136 5.72 -6.54 -17.13
CA SER A 136 5.20 -7.90 -17.43
C SER A 136 4.92 -8.09 -18.93
N LYS A 137 4.25 -7.10 -19.54
CA LYS A 137 3.88 -7.14 -20.96
C LYS A 137 5.09 -7.13 -21.89
N VAL A 138 6.11 -6.31 -21.60
CA VAL A 138 7.36 -6.27 -22.37
C VAL A 138 8.10 -7.59 -22.23
N ARG A 139 8.23 -8.12 -21.01
CA ARG A 139 8.87 -9.41 -20.74
C ARG A 139 8.23 -10.54 -21.54
N LEU A 140 6.90 -10.63 -21.55
CA LEU A 140 6.16 -11.65 -22.30
C LEU A 140 6.44 -11.57 -23.80
N ARG A 141 6.52 -10.36 -24.37
CA ARG A 141 6.85 -10.15 -25.79
C ARG A 141 8.25 -10.64 -26.14
N SER A 142 9.22 -10.49 -25.23
CA SER A 142 10.60 -10.97 -25.45
C SER A 142 10.70 -12.50 -25.60
N PHE A 143 9.75 -13.26 -25.06
CA PHE A 143 9.67 -14.72 -25.24
C PHE A 143 8.90 -15.12 -26.51
N THR A 144 8.22 -14.19 -27.17
CA THR A 144 7.50 -14.48 -28.43
C THR A 144 8.43 -14.33 -29.62
N THR A 145 8.51 -15.36 -30.46
CA THR A 145 9.26 -15.29 -31.73
C THR A 145 8.74 -14.11 -32.57
N PRO A 146 9.63 -13.22 -33.07
CA PRO A 146 9.23 -12.09 -33.90
C PRO A 146 8.30 -12.53 -35.03
N PRO A 147 7.24 -11.76 -35.37
CA PRO A 147 6.30 -12.11 -36.43
C PRO A 147 7.00 -12.42 -37.77
N ASN A 148 8.12 -11.73 -38.03
CA ASN A 148 8.94 -11.90 -39.22
C ASN A 148 9.56 -13.30 -39.31
N LEU A 149 9.99 -13.89 -38.20
CA LEU A 149 10.54 -15.24 -38.12
C LEU A 149 9.45 -16.32 -38.26
N LYS A 150 8.24 -16.08 -37.74
CA LYS A 150 7.08 -16.96 -37.99
C LYS A 150 6.70 -17.00 -39.47
N ARG A 151 6.72 -15.85 -40.17
CA ARG A 151 6.44 -15.76 -41.62
C ARG A 151 7.49 -16.48 -42.48
N ILE A 152 8.76 -16.42 -42.11
CA ILE A 152 9.83 -17.12 -42.85
C ILE A 152 9.70 -18.64 -42.67
N ARG A 153 9.39 -19.13 -41.46
CA ARG A 153 9.15 -20.56 -41.22
C ARG A 153 7.92 -21.09 -41.95
N ALA A 154 6.85 -20.30 -42.06
CA ALA A 154 5.62 -20.70 -42.76
C ALA A 154 5.74 -20.71 -44.30
N LYS A 155 6.80 -20.12 -44.86
CA LYS A 155 7.10 -20.16 -46.31
C LYS A 155 8.13 -21.22 -46.70
N ALA A 156 8.76 -21.86 -45.72
CA ALA A 156 9.84 -22.84 -45.92
C ALA A 156 9.39 -24.30 -45.71
N GLY A 157 8.08 -24.53 -45.51
CA GLY A 157 7.42 -25.83 -45.55
C GLY A 157 6.27 -25.79 -46.54
#